data_AF-A0AAU9M9G1-F1
#
_entry.id   AF-A0AAU9M9G1-F1
#
_cell.length_a   1.000
_cell.length_b   1.000
_cell.length_c   1.000
_cell.angle_alpha   90.00
_cell.angle_beta   90.00
_cell.angle_gamma   90.00
#
_symmetry.space_group_name_H-M   'P 1'
#
loop_
_entity.id
_entity.type
_entity.pdbx_description
1 polymer ?
#
loop_
_entity_poly.entity_id
_entity_poly.type
_entity_poly.pdbx_seq_one_letter_code
_entity_poly.pdbx_strand_id
1 'polypeptide(L)'
;MPRKGEAKSTYGTGAFILLNTGEEVIPSKHGLLTTLAFKLGKDAPANYALEGSIAIDGAAVQWLRDSLGIIRSASEIEELASQVESTGGVYFVPAFNGLFAPWWRDDACGVCIGITRFTNKSHIARAVLESMCFQVKDVLDSMHKDAGEEGETKNEKGQFFT
;
A
#
# COMPACT_ATOMS: atom_id res chain seq x y z
N MET A 1 22.28 -1.43 8.08
CA MET A 1 21.83 -1.39 6.67
C MET A 1 20.66 -2.33 6.53
N PRO A 2 19.69 -2.04 5.64
CA PRO A 2 18.53 -2.90 5.47
C PRO A 2 18.96 -4.33 5.14
N ARG A 3 18.38 -5.32 5.82
CA ARG A 3 18.66 -6.75 5.59
C ARG A 3 17.67 -7.35 4.61
N LYS A 4 17.99 -8.52 4.04
CA LYS A 4 17.03 -9.32 3.27
C LYS A 4 15.77 -9.55 4.10
N GLY A 5 14.60 -9.33 3.50
CA GLY A 5 13.30 -9.41 4.16
C GLY A 5 12.85 -8.13 4.89
N GLU A 6 13.70 -7.11 5.04
CA GLU A 6 13.27 -5.82 5.58
C GLU A 6 12.60 -4.99 4.48
N ALA A 7 11.43 -4.44 4.80
CA ALA A 7 10.65 -3.60 3.92
C ALA A 7 10.61 -2.14 4.40
N LYS A 8 10.37 -1.23 3.46
CA LYS A 8 10.21 0.20 3.72
C LYS A 8 9.04 0.72 2.90
N SER A 9 8.13 1.44 3.54
CA SER A 9 7.03 2.15 2.87
C SER A 9 7.22 3.66 3.00
N THR A 10 6.99 4.40 1.92
CA THR A 10 6.97 5.87 1.89
C THR A 10 5.61 6.35 1.45
N TYR A 11 4.97 7.16 2.29
CA TYR A 11 3.63 7.71 2.07
C TYR A 11 3.72 9.17 1.62
N GLY A 12 2.93 9.52 0.62
CA GLY A 12 2.84 10.84 0.00
C GLY A 12 1.54 10.98 -0.77
N THR A 13 1.53 11.60 -1.95
CA THR A 13 0.37 11.60 -2.85
C THR A 13 -0.06 10.16 -3.19
N GLY A 14 0.92 9.33 -3.53
CA GLY A 14 0.83 7.87 -3.59
C GLY A 14 1.73 7.23 -2.53
N ALA A 15 1.95 5.93 -2.61
CA ALA A 15 2.89 5.23 -1.74
C ALA A 15 3.85 4.33 -2.55
N PHE A 16 5.08 4.18 -2.05
CA PHE A 16 6.08 3.27 -2.60
C PHE A 16 6.57 2.33 -1.51
N ILE A 17 6.52 1.04 -1.80
CA ILE A 17 6.95 -0.03 -0.89
C ILE A 17 8.12 -0.75 -1.56
N LEU A 18 9.22 -0.91 -0.83
CA LEU A 18 10.39 -1.65 -1.28
C LEU A 18 10.68 -2.76 -0.28
N LEU A 19 10.84 -3.99 -0.76
CA LEU A 19 11.29 -5.15 0.00
C LEU A 19 12.70 -5.52 -0.45
N ASN A 20 13.67 -5.52 0.47
CA ASN A 20 15.05 -5.93 0.17
C ASN A 20 15.13 -7.45 -0.05
N THR A 21 15.60 -7.88 -1.21
CA THR A 21 15.78 -9.30 -1.59
C THR A 21 17.22 -9.79 -1.39
N GLY A 22 18.08 -8.97 -0.81
CA GLY A 22 19.50 -9.26 -0.64
C GLY A 22 20.24 -9.21 -1.97
N GLU A 23 21.23 -10.08 -2.14
CA GLU A 23 22.04 -10.15 -3.37
C GLU A 23 21.32 -10.89 -4.52
N GLU A 24 20.10 -11.36 -4.27
CA GLU A 24 19.28 -12.12 -5.21
C GLU A 24 18.35 -11.22 -6.01
N VAL A 25 18.39 -11.38 -7.32
CA VAL A 25 17.47 -10.71 -8.25
C VAL A 25 16.23 -11.57 -8.38
N ILE A 26 15.10 -11.11 -7.83
CA ILE A 26 13.81 -11.82 -7.89
C ILE A 26 12.93 -11.15 -8.96
N PRO A 27 12.71 -11.76 -10.13
CA PRO A 27 11.77 -11.25 -11.13
C PRO A 27 10.33 -11.43 -10.64
N SER A 28 9.57 -10.33 -10.58
CA SER A 28 8.16 -10.43 -10.15
C SER A 28 7.28 -11.17 -11.16
N LYS A 29 6.42 -12.04 -10.65
CA LYS A 29 5.29 -12.63 -11.40
C LYS A 29 3.94 -12.02 -10.99
N HIS A 30 3.95 -11.12 -10.01
CA HIS A 30 2.77 -10.53 -9.40
C HIS A 30 2.67 -9.01 -9.64
N GLY A 31 3.24 -8.52 -10.74
CA GLY A 31 3.12 -7.12 -11.15
C GLY A 31 3.96 -6.15 -10.31
N LEU A 32 5.07 -6.58 -9.74
CA LEU A 32 6.02 -5.71 -9.06
C LEU A 32 7.22 -5.40 -9.97
N LEU A 33 7.99 -4.40 -9.59
CA LEU A 33 9.24 -4.05 -10.24
C LEU A 33 10.41 -4.71 -9.51
N THR A 34 11.33 -5.33 -10.25
CA THR A 34 12.61 -5.77 -9.71
C THR A 34 13.64 -4.67 -9.93
N THR A 35 14.28 -4.20 -8.87
CA THR A 35 15.16 -3.03 -8.92
C THR A 35 16.42 -3.20 -8.08
N LEU A 36 17.42 -2.34 -8.31
CA LEU A 36 18.60 -2.25 -7.46
C LEU A 36 18.22 -1.50 -6.17
N ALA A 37 18.42 -2.11 -5.01
CA ALA A 37 18.23 -1.44 -3.72
C ALA A 37 19.41 -0.53 -3.38
N PHE A 38 20.63 -1.08 -3.36
CA PHE A 38 21.86 -0.33 -3.13
C PHE A 38 23.12 -1.14 -3.51
N LYS A 39 24.23 -0.44 -3.75
CA LYS A 39 25.56 -1.03 -3.89
C LYS A 39 26.59 -0.08 -3.27
N LEU A 40 27.34 -0.56 -2.27
CA LEU A 40 28.15 0.30 -1.41
C LEU A 40 29.62 0.25 -1.81
N GLY A 41 29.90 0.84 -2.96
CA GLY A 41 31.23 0.84 -3.56
C GLY A 41 31.33 -0.09 -4.76
N LYS A 42 32.46 0.00 -5.47
CA LYS A 42 32.66 -0.69 -6.75
C LYS A 42 32.68 -2.22 -6.59
N ASP A 43 33.30 -2.71 -5.53
CA ASP A 43 33.59 -4.14 -5.32
C ASP A 43 32.65 -4.80 -4.28
N ALA A 44 31.76 -4.03 -3.66
CA ALA A 44 30.73 -4.57 -2.77
C ALA A 44 29.61 -5.27 -3.57
N PRO A 45 28.97 -6.31 -3.01
CA PRO A 45 27.83 -6.93 -3.67
C PRO A 45 26.67 -5.94 -3.83
N ALA A 46 25.95 -6.06 -4.95
CA ALA A 46 24.71 -5.33 -5.17
C ALA A 46 23.60 -5.99 -4.35
N ASN A 47 22.78 -5.18 -3.70
CA ASN A 47 21.52 -5.62 -3.10
C ASN A 47 20.36 -5.15 -3.97
N TYR A 48 19.34 -5.98 -4.10
CA TYR A 48 18.17 -5.78 -4.94
C TYR A 48 16.90 -5.64 -4.10
N ALA A 49 15.83 -5.21 -4.74
CA ALA A 49 14.53 -5.09 -4.11
C ALA A 49 13.39 -5.41 -5.08
N LEU A 50 12.29 -5.88 -4.51
CA LEU A 50 10.97 -5.77 -5.13
C LEU A 50 10.36 -4.42 -4.76
N GLU A 51 9.80 -3.73 -5.74
CA GLU A 51 9.15 -2.44 -5.59
C GLU A 51 7.69 -2.52 -6.06
N GLY A 52 6.78 -2.02 -5.23
CA GLY A 52 5.38 -1.82 -5.58
C GLY A 52 4.96 -0.39 -5.31
N SER A 53 4.09 0.14 -6.17
CA SER A 53 3.60 1.51 -6.07
C SER A 53 2.08 1.57 -6.03
N ILE A 54 1.58 2.52 -5.25
CA ILE A 54 0.17 2.84 -5.07
C ILE A 54 -0.02 4.26 -5.58
N ALA A 55 -0.88 4.44 -6.58
CA ALA A 55 -1.09 5.75 -7.20
C ALA A 55 -1.73 6.76 -6.24
N ILE A 56 -2.76 6.32 -5.51
CA ILE A 56 -3.63 7.18 -4.70
C ILE A 56 -3.59 6.68 -3.25
N ASP A 57 -2.83 7.41 -2.43
CA ASP A 57 -2.68 7.18 -0.99
C ASP A 57 -3.08 8.45 -0.24
N GLY A 58 -2.15 9.31 0.15
CA GLY A 58 -2.47 10.63 0.74
C GLY A 58 -3.32 11.52 -0.19
N ALA A 59 -3.30 11.30 -1.50
CA ALA A 59 -4.21 11.94 -2.44
C ALA A 59 -5.69 11.61 -2.18
N ALA A 60 -6.02 10.43 -1.63
CA ALA A 60 -7.39 10.11 -1.24
C ALA A 60 -7.89 11.01 -0.10
N VAL A 61 -7.03 11.29 0.88
CA VAL A 61 -7.30 12.22 1.98
C VAL A 61 -7.44 13.64 1.46
N GLN A 62 -6.56 14.07 0.56
CA GLN A 62 -6.65 15.38 -0.09
C GLN A 62 -7.94 15.52 -0.90
N TRP A 63 -8.34 14.50 -1.65
CA TRP A 63 -9.60 14.49 -2.40
C TRP A 63 -10.82 14.60 -1.48
N LEU A 64 -10.81 13.90 -0.35
CA LEU A 64 -11.88 13.98 0.65
C LEU A 64 -12.04 15.41 1.21
N ARG A 65 -10.93 16.13 1.37
CA ARG A 65 -10.88 17.53 1.80
C ARG A 65 -11.34 18.49 0.70
N ASP A 66 -10.69 18.44 -0.45
CA ASP A 66 -10.79 19.48 -1.47
C ASP A 66 -12.00 19.30 -2.39
N SER A 67 -12.41 18.06 -2.65
CA SER A 67 -13.50 17.75 -3.59
C SER A 67 -14.83 17.50 -2.89
N LEU A 68 -14.84 16.73 -1.80
CA LEU A 68 -16.07 16.44 -1.05
C LEU A 68 -16.32 17.36 0.15
N GLY A 69 -15.31 18.08 0.62
CA GLY A 69 -15.44 18.96 1.80
C GLY A 69 -15.82 18.22 3.08
N ILE A 70 -15.55 16.91 3.17
CA ILE A 70 -15.91 16.08 4.33
C ILE A 70 -15.02 16.41 5.53
N ILE A 71 -13.76 16.73 5.26
CA ILE A 71 -12.76 17.22 6.23
C ILE A 71 -12.23 18.58 5.78
N ARG A 72 -11.73 19.39 6.70
CA ARG A 72 -11.15 20.73 6.45
C ARG A 72 -9.64 20.72 6.36
N SER A 73 -8.99 19.80 7.05
CA SER A 73 -7.54 19.56 7.00
C SER A 73 -7.26 18.06 7.00
N ALA A 74 -6.07 17.67 6.54
CA ALA A 74 -5.68 16.25 6.54
C ALA A 74 -5.66 15.65 7.95
N SER A 75 -5.35 16.44 8.99
CA SER A 75 -5.32 15.99 10.38
C SER A 75 -6.70 15.63 10.96
N GLU A 76 -7.79 16.14 10.37
CA GLU A 76 -9.15 15.86 10.85
C GLU A 76 -9.61 14.44 10.51
N ILE A 77 -9.00 13.78 9.50
CA ILE A 77 -9.48 12.48 9.03
C ILE A 77 -9.40 11.40 10.12
N GLU A 78 -8.34 11.41 10.93
CA GLU A 78 -8.15 10.42 12.00
C GLU A 78 -9.18 10.62 13.11
N GLU A 79 -9.38 11.86 13.56
CA GLU A 79 -10.42 12.19 14.54
C GLU A 79 -11.80 11.77 14.03
N LEU A 80 -12.12 12.09 12.77
CA LEU A 80 -13.41 11.78 12.18
C LEU A 80 -13.62 10.26 12.03
N ALA A 81 -12.61 9.52 11.57
CA ALA A 81 -12.66 8.07 11.43
C ALA A 81 -12.78 7.37 12.80
N SER A 82 -12.18 7.92 13.85
CA SER A 82 -12.21 7.38 15.21
C SER A 82 -13.60 7.43 15.87
N GLN A 83 -14.53 8.23 15.33
CA GLN A 83 -15.90 8.34 15.86
C GLN A 83 -16.76 7.10 15.59
N VAL A 84 -16.28 6.14 14.79
CA VAL A 84 -16.97 4.89 14.48
C VAL A 84 -16.04 3.69 14.65
N GLU A 85 -16.58 2.58 15.14
CA GLU A 85 -15.83 1.34 15.41
C GLU A 85 -15.52 0.51 14.15
N SER A 86 -16.21 0.77 13.03
CA SER A 86 -15.96 0.13 11.73
C SER A 86 -16.41 1.03 10.58
N THR A 87 -16.14 0.62 9.34
CA THR A 87 -16.69 1.29 8.13
C THR A 87 -18.19 1.08 7.95
N GLY A 88 -18.84 0.25 8.78
CA GLY A 88 -20.27 -0.05 8.65
C GLY A 88 -20.62 -0.76 7.33
N GLY A 89 -19.66 -1.49 6.76
CA GLY A 89 -19.79 -2.16 5.46
C GLY A 89 -19.39 -1.31 4.26
N VAL A 90 -18.98 -0.06 4.47
CA VAL A 90 -18.50 0.81 3.39
C VAL A 90 -17.11 0.35 2.94
N TYR A 91 -16.94 0.19 1.63
CA TYR A 91 -15.64 0.02 1.00
C TYR A 91 -15.39 1.15 0.02
N PHE A 92 -14.18 1.70 0.09
CA PHE A 92 -13.69 2.70 -0.84
C PHE A 92 -12.53 2.13 -1.64
N VAL A 93 -12.57 2.29 -2.96
CA VAL A 93 -11.48 1.92 -3.88
C VAL A 93 -11.01 3.21 -4.53
N PRO A 94 -9.84 3.77 -4.14
CA PRO A 94 -9.37 5.08 -4.58
C PRO A 94 -8.70 5.04 -5.97
N ALA A 95 -9.28 4.35 -6.96
CA ALA A 95 -8.71 4.21 -8.30
C ALA A 95 -9.00 5.42 -9.20
N PHE A 96 -8.59 6.63 -8.80
CA PHE A 96 -8.90 7.85 -9.58
C PHE A 96 -8.17 7.92 -10.92
N ASN A 97 -7.00 7.27 -11.02
CA ASN A 97 -6.17 7.19 -12.22
C ASN A 97 -5.83 5.72 -12.55
N GLY A 98 -6.77 4.80 -12.31
CA GLY A 98 -6.51 3.36 -12.36
C GLY A 98 -5.93 2.79 -11.07
N LEU A 99 -5.70 1.47 -11.08
CA LEU A 99 -4.99 0.72 -10.04
C LEU A 99 -3.59 0.34 -10.53
N PHE A 100 -2.58 0.60 -9.69
CA PHE A 100 -1.19 0.20 -9.97
C PHE A 100 -0.95 -1.22 -9.42
N ALA A 101 0.25 -1.50 -8.91
CA ALA A 101 0.60 -2.81 -8.40
C ALA A 101 -0.38 -3.29 -7.29
N PRO A 102 -0.70 -4.59 -7.24
CA PRO A 102 -0.34 -5.64 -8.21
C PRO A 102 -1.26 -5.72 -9.45
N TRP A 103 -2.29 -4.87 -9.52
CA TRP A 103 -3.42 -5.03 -10.42
C TRP A 103 -3.21 -4.51 -11.86
N TRP A 104 -2.49 -3.39 -12.01
CA TRP A 104 -2.23 -2.72 -13.30
C TRP A 104 -3.47 -2.58 -14.19
N ARG A 105 -4.51 -1.96 -13.64
CA ARG A 105 -5.78 -1.71 -14.32
C ARG A 105 -5.98 -0.22 -14.54
N ASP A 106 -5.70 0.22 -15.75
CA ASP A 106 -5.89 1.61 -16.19
C ASP A 106 -7.38 1.98 -16.35
N ASP A 107 -8.23 0.99 -16.63
CA ASP A 107 -9.67 1.12 -16.76
C ASP A 107 -10.43 1.23 -15.42
N ALA A 108 -9.72 1.07 -14.29
CA ALA A 108 -10.34 1.15 -12.97
C ALA A 108 -10.65 2.60 -12.60
N CYS A 109 -11.85 2.81 -12.06
CA CYS A 109 -12.31 4.11 -11.57
C CYS A 109 -12.57 4.06 -10.06
N GLY A 110 -12.57 5.22 -9.41
CA GLY A 110 -12.90 5.34 -7.99
C GLY A 110 -14.30 4.81 -7.67
N VAL A 111 -14.42 3.96 -6.66
CA VAL A 111 -15.69 3.30 -6.28
C VAL A 111 -15.92 3.42 -4.78
N CYS A 112 -17.15 3.76 -4.39
CA CYS A 112 -17.62 3.73 -3.00
C CYS A 112 -18.89 2.88 -2.93
N ILE A 113 -18.85 1.76 -2.20
CA ILE A 113 -19.95 0.79 -2.10
C ILE A 113 -20.28 0.47 -0.64
N GLY A 114 -21.40 -0.21 -0.42
CA GLY A 114 -21.84 -0.61 0.92
C GLY A 114 -22.51 0.52 1.73
N ILE A 115 -22.92 1.59 1.04
CA ILE A 115 -23.64 2.70 1.67
C ILE A 115 -25.05 2.25 2.05
N THR A 116 -25.41 2.50 3.31
CA THR A 116 -26.76 2.29 3.84
C THR A 116 -27.30 3.59 4.46
N ARG A 117 -28.53 3.58 4.96
CA ARG A 117 -29.11 4.74 5.68
C ARG A 117 -28.33 5.12 6.94
N PHE A 118 -27.56 4.19 7.52
CA PHE A 118 -26.75 4.44 8.72
C PHE A 118 -25.38 5.04 8.42
N THR A 119 -24.94 4.99 7.16
CA THR A 119 -23.64 5.52 6.74
C THR A 119 -23.59 7.02 6.94
N ASN A 120 -22.48 7.49 7.50
CA ASN A 120 -22.19 8.91 7.72
C ASN A 120 -20.75 9.23 7.31
N LYS A 121 -20.35 10.50 7.41
CA LYS A 121 -19.00 10.96 7.03
C LYS A 121 -17.86 10.25 7.76
N SER A 122 -18.06 9.80 9.01
CA SER A 122 -17.06 9.07 9.79
C SER A 122 -16.78 7.69 9.21
N HIS A 123 -17.82 7.00 8.74
CA HIS A 123 -17.67 5.71 8.04
C HIS A 123 -16.89 5.87 6.73
N ILE A 124 -17.15 6.95 5.97
CA ILE A 124 -16.44 7.24 4.71
C ILE A 124 -14.97 7.58 5.00
N ALA A 125 -14.70 8.44 5.97
CA ALA A 125 -13.34 8.80 6.38
C ALA A 125 -12.53 7.55 6.78
N ARG A 126 -13.14 6.65 7.56
CA ARG A 126 -12.51 5.38 7.92
C ARG A 126 -12.29 4.47 6.72
N ALA A 127 -13.27 4.34 5.82
CA ALA A 127 -13.13 3.53 4.61
C ALA A 127 -12.01 4.04 3.68
N VAL A 128 -11.80 5.36 3.62
CA VAL A 128 -10.66 5.96 2.90
C VAL A 128 -9.34 5.51 3.53
N LEU A 129 -9.18 5.60 4.85
CA LEU A 129 -7.96 5.14 5.54
C LEU A 129 -7.74 3.63 5.38
N GLU A 130 -8.78 2.82 5.55
CA GLU A 130 -8.67 1.36 5.37
C GLU A 130 -8.32 0.99 3.93
N SER A 131 -8.80 1.74 2.92
CA SER A 131 -8.44 1.51 1.51
C SER A 131 -6.95 1.68 1.23
N MET A 132 -6.28 2.62 1.90
CA MET A 132 -4.84 2.81 1.82
C MET A 132 -4.12 1.57 2.39
N CYS A 133 -4.55 1.10 3.56
CA CYS A 133 -4.01 -0.11 4.18
C CYS A 133 -4.21 -1.36 3.32
N PHE A 134 -5.38 -1.52 2.68
CA PHE A 134 -5.63 -2.65 1.80
C PHE A 134 -4.72 -2.65 0.58
N GLN A 135 -4.49 -1.50 -0.07
CA GLN A 135 -3.55 -1.42 -1.18
C GLN A 135 -2.11 -1.76 -0.75
N VAL A 136 -1.67 -1.26 0.42
CA VAL A 136 -0.34 -1.62 0.97
C VAL A 136 -0.25 -3.12 1.22
N LYS A 137 -1.30 -3.71 1.79
CA LYS A 137 -1.36 -5.14 2.04
C LYS A 137 -1.29 -5.94 0.74
N ASP A 138 -2.02 -5.57 -0.31
CA ASP A 138 -2.01 -6.26 -1.60
C ASP A 138 -0.60 -6.28 -2.22
N VAL A 139 0.13 -5.16 -2.10
CA VAL A 139 1.53 -5.06 -2.56
C VAL A 139 2.43 -5.96 -1.72
N LEU A 140 2.33 -5.92 -0.38
CA LEU A 140 3.14 -6.77 0.51
C LEU A 140 2.85 -8.27 0.31
N ASP A 141 1.59 -8.65 0.15
CA ASP A 141 1.19 -10.03 -0.13
C ASP A 141 1.77 -10.50 -1.47
N SER A 142 1.85 -9.62 -2.46
CA SER A 142 2.49 -9.91 -3.76
C SER A 142 4.01 -10.06 -3.62
N MET A 143 4.65 -9.19 -2.83
CA MET A 143 6.08 -9.28 -2.53
C MET A 143 6.42 -10.59 -1.82
N HIS A 144 5.59 -11.01 -0.86
CA HIS A 144 5.78 -12.27 -0.15
C HIS A 144 5.59 -13.48 -1.05
N LYS A 145 4.67 -13.44 -2.02
CA LYS A 145 4.52 -14.53 -3.00
C LYS A 145 5.75 -14.63 -3.89
N ASP A 146 6.21 -13.52 -4.46
CA ASP A 146 7.41 -13.52 -5.31
C ASP A 146 8.65 -13.98 -4.53
N ALA A 147 8.88 -13.46 -3.32
CA ALA A 147 10.03 -13.85 -2.50
C ALA A 147 9.92 -15.28 -1.93
N GLY A 148 8.69 -15.75 -1.63
CA GLY A 148 8.43 -17.08 -1.09
C GLY A 148 8.49 -18.20 -2.13
N GLU A 149 8.13 -17.91 -3.39
CA GLU A 149 8.25 -18.84 -4.51
C GLU A 149 9.70 -19.17 -4.89
N GLU A 150 10.63 -18.23 -4.67
CA GLU A 150 12.08 -18.44 -4.89
C GLU A 150 12.81 -18.97 -3.65
N GLY A 151 12.10 -19.07 -2.51
CA GLY A 151 12.55 -19.74 -1.31
C GLY A 151 13.35 -18.86 -0.36
N GLU A 152 12.68 -18.15 0.56
CA GLU A 152 13.32 -17.77 1.82
C GLU A 152 12.41 -17.64 3.06
N THR A 153 13.12 -17.58 4.19
CA THR A 153 12.86 -18.16 5.51
C THR A 153 11.91 -17.34 6.38
N LYS A 154 10.96 -18.03 7.03
CA LYS A 154 10.18 -17.49 8.15
C LYS A 154 11.12 -17.20 9.34
N ASN A 155 10.87 -16.15 10.13
CA ASN A 155 11.58 -15.97 11.39
C ASN A 155 11.28 -17.13 12.37
N GLU A 156 12.02 -17.24 13.50
CA GLU A 156 11.84 -18.30 14.51
C GLU A 156 10.40 -18.41 15.09
N LYS A 157 9.54 -17.42 14.83
CA LYS A 157 8.14 -17.36 15.25
C LYS A 157 7.12 -17.56 14.12
N GLY A 158 7.57 -17.86 12.90
CA GLY A 158 6.66 -18.06 11.76
C GLY A 158 5.94 -16.79 11.27
N GLN A 159 6.35 -15.60 11.72
CA GLN A 159 5.75 -14.31 11.36
C GLN A 159 6.63 -13.56 10.35
N PHE A 160 6.01 -12.92 9.36
CA PHE A 160 6.70 -12.00 8.47
C PHE A 160 6.84 -10.64 9.17
N PHE A 161 7.90 -9.89 8.87
CA PHE A 161 8.08 -8.55 9.43
C PHE A 161 6.94 -7.65 8.95
N THR A 162 6.04 -7.30 9.87
CA THR A 162 5.08 -6.18 9.75
C THR A 162 5.72 -4.90 10.25
#